data_AF-A0A1F8AGB5-F1
#
_entry.id   AF-A0A1F8AGB5-F1
#
_cell.length_a   1.000
_cell.length_b   1.000
_cell.length_c   1.000
_cell.angle_alpha   90.00
_cell.angle_beta   90.00
_cell.angle_gamma   90.00
#
_symmetry.space_group_name_H-M   'P 1'
#
loop_
_entity.id
_entity.type
_entity.pdbx_description
1 polymer ?
#
loop_
_entity_poly.entity_id
_entity_poly.type
_entity_poly.pdbx_seq_one_letter_code
_entity_poly.pdbx_strand_id
1 'polypeptide(L)'
;MDFNQLAIPMVVVFLMILALVIASVDKRKLAPRLGVGHRYIPRAPSKLLETSDKNASQSIAFYKTLYHRLQNLEQYPGVLDQGRESFVTWISDALKQSFDNPGKDILLIERYSRDGLLAFVQSQQEQVTEQFEAYHARRRNSGQREHFPDRDAAIRWLKQAAPLKLVDGAWLGHINGVSTPFNLRPVSKGLWQILSEELGDGDRKKHHVYVYQELLRSIGTFHLARLVQALYKQTMARMMFGSGERPLHIY
;
A
#
# COMPACT_ATOMS: atom_id res chain seq x y z
N MET A 1 -34.74 -10.72 -2.32
CA MET A 1 -33.66 -11.51 -2.93
C MET A 1 -32.46 -11.43 -2.02
N ASP A 2 -32.01 -12.57 -1.50
CA ASP A 2 -30.94 -12.66 -0.51
C ASP A 2 -29.57 -12.35 -1.15
N PHE A 3 -28.89 -11.31 -0.70
CA PHE A 3 -27.55 -10.92 -1.18
C PHE A 3 -26.49 -12.02 -1.00
N ASN A 4 -26.72 -12.96 -0.08
CA ASN A 4 -25.82 -14.07 0.21
C ASN A 4 -25.78 -15.14 -0.89
N GLN A 5 -26.79 -15.22 -1.77
CA GLN A 5 -26.81 -16.22 -2.84
C GLN A 5 -26.01 -15.79 -4.10
N LEU A 6 -25.68 -14.50 -4.25
CA LEU A 6 -24.92 -13.95 -5.40
C LEU A 6 -23.42 -13.77 -5.11
N ALA A 7 -23.00 -13.67 -3.85
CA ALA A 7 -21.60 -13.44 -3.47
C ALA A 7 -20.71 -14.68 -3.63
N ILE A 8 -21.28 -15.87 -3.38
CA ILE A 8 -20.57 -17.16 -3.47
C ILE A 8 -20.09 -17.48 -4.90
N PRO A 9 -20.91 -17.34 -5.96
CA PRO A 9 -20.43 -17.65 -7.32
C PRO A 9 -19.36 -16.66 -7.84
N MET A 10 -19.37 -15.40 -7.39
CA MET A 10 -18.39 -14.38 -7.82
C MET A 10 -16.98 -14.64 -7.30
N VAL A 11 -16.85 -15.11 -6.05
CA VAL A 11 -15.54 -15.45 -5.45
C VAL A 11 -14.91 -16.67 -6.13
N VAL A 12 -15.73 -17.66 -6.52
CA VAL A 12 -15.26 -18.86 -7.22
C VAL A 12 -14.73 -18.53 -8.62
N VAL A 13 -15.40 -17.62 -9.34
CA VAL A 13 -14.95 -17.17 -10.67
C VAL A 13 -13.62 -16.41 -10.58
N PHE A 14 -13.44 -15.57 -9.55
CA PHE A 14 -12.21 -14.82 -9.33
C PHE A 14 -11.00 -15.74 -9.07
N LEU A 15 -11.18 -16.77 -8.24
CA LEU A 15 -10.12 -17.74 -7.93
C LEU A 15 -9.72 -18.59 -9.15
N MET A 16 -10.65 -18.93 -10.04
CA MET A 16 -10.34 -19.67 -11.26
C MET A 16 -9.54 -18.83 -12.28
N ILE A 17 -9.84 -17.54 -12.42
CA ILE A 17 -9.11 -16.64 -13.32
C ILE A 17 -7.66 -16.47 -12.84
N LEU A 18 -7.45 -16.33 -11.53
CA LEU A 18 -6.11 -16.20 -10.93
C LEU A 18 -5.24 -17.46 -11.20
N ALA A 19 -5.82 -18.65 -11.09
CA ALA A 19 -5.11 -19.90 -11.37
C ALA A 19 -4.68 -20.03 -12.84
N LEU A 20 -5.52 -19.60 -13.79
CA LEU A 20 -5.22 -19.60 -15.23
C LEU A 20 -4.10 -18.62 -15.60
N VAL A 21 -4.02 -17.46 -14.94
CA VAL A 21 -2.94 -16.48 -15.15
C VAL A 21 -1.59 -17.05 -14.69
N ILE A 22 -1.57 -17.72 -13.54
CA ILE A 22 -0.35 -18.34 -12.99
C ILE A 22 0.20 -19.46 -13.90
N ALA A 23 -0.68 -20.22 -14.56
CA ALA A 23 -0.30 -21.31 -15.45
C ALA A 23 0.33 -20.83 -16.79
N SER A 24 0.16 -19.56 -17.16
CA SER A 24 0.49 -19.04 -18.49
C SER A 24 1.90 -18.44 -18.67
N VAL A 25 2.72 -18.35 -17.61
CA VAL A 25 4.00 -17.60 -17.65
C VAL A 25 5.21 -18.51 -17.91
N ASP A 26 5.85 -18.36 -19.08
CA ASP A 26 7.04 -19.11 -19.50
C ASP A 26 8.35 -18.61 -18.84
N LYS A 27 9.10 -19.54 -18.24
CA LYS A 27 10.12 -19.28 -17.20
C LYS A 27 11.55 -19.06 -17.71
N ARG A 28 11.79 -19.09 -19.02
CA ARG A 28 13.15 -19.30 -19.59
C ARG A 28 13.97 -18.05 -19.98
N LYS A 29 13.47 -16.82 -19.81
CA LYS A 29 13.99 -15.67 -20.59
C LYS A 29 14.86 -14.58 -19.91
N LEU A 30 15.24 -14.64 -18.62
CA LEU A 30 15.93 -13.48 -18.02
C LEU A 30 17.14 -13.80 -17.13
N ALA A 31 18.32 -13.43 -17.63
CA ALA A 31 19.63 -13.34 -16.96
C ALA A 31 20.39 -12.10 -17.51
N PRO A 32 21.61 -11.72 -17.06
CA PRO A 32 21.90 -10.98 -15.80
C PRO A 32 22.88 -9.77 -15.96
N ARG A 33 23.13 -8.99 -14.86
CA ARG A 33 24.46 -8.71 -14.22
C ARG A 33 24.72 -7.28 -13.65
N LEU A 34 25.62 -7.25 -12.63
CA LEU A 34 26.47 -6.16 -12.02
C LEU A 34 25.80 -5.24 -10.97
N GLY A 35 26.36 -4.88 -9.80
CA GLY A 35 27.65 -5.12 -9.13
C GLY A 35 28.43 -3.83 -8.80
N VAL A 36 28.23 -3.16 -7.64
CA VAL A 36 29.07 -2.04 -7.16
C VAL A 36 29.09 -1.94 -5.62
N GLY A 37 30.28 -1.76 -5.03
CA GLY A 37 30.55 -1.71 -3.58
C GLY A 37 30.38 -0.33 -2.91
N HIS A 38 30.33 -0.34 -1.57
CA HIS A 38 30.01 0.80 -0.70
C HIS A 38 31.17 1.21 0.22
N ARG A 39 31.20 2.50 0.59
CA ARG A 39 31.90 3.02 1.78
C ARG A 39 30.86 3.58 2.76
N TYR A 40 30.97 3.14 4.01
CA TYR A 40 30.06 3.38 5.13
C TYR A 40 30.66 4.37 6.13
N ILE A 41 29.80 5.13 6.84
CA ILE A 41 30.15 5.86 8.07
C ILE A 41 29.14 5.47 9.17
N PRO A 42 29.57 5.09 10.39
CA PRO A 42 28.69 4.47 11.38
C PRO A 42 27.96 5.46 12.29
N ARG A 43 26.73 5.11 12.68
CA ARG A 43 26.13 5.58 13.95
C ARG A 43 25.26 4.50 14.59
N ALA A 44 25.40 4.39 15.92
CA ALA A 44 24.83 3.34 16.78
C ALA A 44 23.28 3.32 16.84
N PRO A 45 22.67 2.15 17.08
CA PRO A 45 21.22 1.94 17.08
C PRO A 45 20.55 2.57 18.31
N SER A 46 19.48 3.33 18.10
CA SER A 46 18.67 3.91 19.18
C SER A 46 17.69 2.88 19.74
N LYS A 47 17.73 2.67 21.06
CA LYS A 47 16.64 2.06 21.85
C LYS A 47 15.30 2.76 21.53
N LEU A 48 14.20 2.00 21.61
CA LEU A 48 12.82 2.52 21.59
C LEU A 48 12.74 3.70 22.58
N LEU A 49 12.71 4.93 22.06
CA LEU A 49 12.62 6.12 22.91
C LEU A 49 11.25 6.09 23.60
N GLU A 50 11.24 6.26 24.92
CA GLU A 50 10.09 6.88 25.60
C GLU A 50 9.88 8.25 24.94
N THR A 51 9.06 8.32 23.90
CA THR A 51 8.79 9.57 23.22
C THR A 51 7.85 10.37 24.12
N SER A 52 8.40 11.36 24.82
CA SER A 52 7.61 12.45 25.40
C SER A 52 6.57 12.93 24.38
N ASP A 53 5.33 13.18 24.81
CA ASP A 53 4.23 13.66 23.94
C ASP A 53 4.63 14.85 23.06
N LYS A 54 5.59 15.68 23.52
CA LYS A 54 6.16 16.80 22.76
C LYS A 54 6.98 16.34 21.54
N ASN A 55 7.81 15.30 21.69
CA ASN A 55 8.63 14.75 20.61
C ASN A 55 7.78 14.01 19.57
N ALA A 56 6.75 13.29 20.02
CA ALA A 56 5.77 12.66 19.13
C ALA A 56 4.99 13.73 18.34
N SER A 57 4.57 14.81 19.01
CA SER A 57 3.86 15.93 18.37
C SER A 57 4.71 16.65 17.32
N GLN A 58 6.00 16.88 17.62
CA GLN A 58 6.95 17.48 16.66
C GLN A 58 7.20 16.58 15.46
N SER A 59 7.37 15.27 15.67
CA SER A 59 7.56 14.29 14.60
C SER A 59 6.33 14.21 13.69
N ILE A 60 5.13 14.19 14.27
CA ILE A 60 3.87 14.21 13.52
C ILE A 60 3.74 15.51 12.70
N ALA A 61 4.08 16.67 13.29
CA ALA A 61 4.05 17.95 12.58
C ALA A 61 5.02 17.98 11.40
N PHE A 62 6.22 17.43 11.57
CA PHE A 62 7.20 17.27 10.50
C PHE A 62 6.64 16.43 9.35
N TYR A 63 6.13 15.22 9.62
CA TYR A 63 5.62 14.33 8.58
C TYR A 63 4.38 14.88 7.86
N LYS A 64 3.49 15.57 8.59
CA LYS A 64 2.36 16.29 7.98
C LYS A 64 2.84 17.37 7.01
N THR A 65 3.85 18.13 7.40
CA THR A 65 4.44 19.19 6.57
C THR A 65 5.13 18.60 5.35
N LEU A 66 5.92 17.54 5.53
CA LEU A 66 6.61 16.84 4.45
C LEU A 66 5.61 16.25 3.45
N TYR A 67 4.57 15.56 3.92
CA TYR A 67 3.51 15.02 3.08
C TYR A 67 2.81 16.13 2.29
N HIS A 68 2.39 17.22 2.96
CA HIS A 68 1.76 18.35 2.28
C HIS A 68 2.65 18.91 1.16
N ARG A 69 3.93 19.15 1.44
CA ARG A 69 4.85 19.72 0.44
C ARG A 69 5.11 18.75 -0.72
N LEU A 70 5.27 17.45 -0.45
CA LEU A 70 5.43 16.41 -1.48
C LEU A 70 4.20 16.29 -2.39
N GLN A 71 3.00 16.59 -1.89
CA GLN A 71 1.77 16.65 -2.70
C GLN A 71 1.61 17.96 -3.49
N ASN A 72 2.49 18.95 -3.26
CA ASN A 72 2.44 20.29 -3.84
C ASN A 72 3.80 20.66 -4.47
N LEU A 73 4.39 19.77 -5.28
CA LEU A 73 5.73 19.95 -5.85
C LEU A 73 5.89 21.24 -6.66
N GLU A 74 4.84 21.73 -7.30
CA GLU A 74 4.87 23.01 -8.04
C GLU A 74 5.13 24.22 -7.14
N GLN A 75 4.62 24.16 -5.91
CA GLN A 75 4.78 25.22 -4.92
C GLN A 75 6.04 25.03 -4.08
N TYR A 76 6.51 23.78 -3.96
CA TYR A 76 7.65 23.41 -3.13
C TYR A 76 8.63 22.48 -3.86
N PRO A 77 9.26 22.90 -4.97
CA PRO A 77 10.11 22.02 -5.76
C PRO A 77 11.33 21.50 -4.96
N GLY A 78 11.85 22.31 -4.03
CA GLY A 78 12.96 21.93 -3.15
C GLY A 78 12.64 20.89 -2.07
N VAL A 79 11.38 20.45 -1.94
CA VAL A 79 11.01 19.40 -0.96
C VAL A 79 11.57 18.03 -1.34
N LEU A 80 11.91 17.81 -2.62
CA LEU A 80 12.38 16.51 -3.10
C LEU A 80 13.65 16.04 -2.39
N ASP A 81 14.57 16.94 -2.07
CA ASP A 81 15.79 16.61 -1.32
C ASP A 81 15.46 16.13 0.10
N GLN A 82 14.58 16.85 0.80
CA GLN A 82 14.09 16.46 2.13
C GLN A 82 13.33 15.13 2.09
N GLY A 83 12.54 14.91 1.04
CA GLY A 83 11.83 13.66 0.80
C GLY A 83 12.80 12.49 0.59
N ARG A 84 13.86 12.71 -0.20
CA ARG A 84 14.91 11.73 -0.46
C ARG A 84 15.70 11.38 0.80
N GLU A 85 16.10 12.38 1.59
CA GLU A 85 16.78 12.16 2.88
C GLU A 85 15.92 11.36 3.86
N SER A 86 14.63 11.71 3.96
CA SER A 86 13.67 10.99 4.80
C SER A 86 13.51 9.54 4.32
N PHE A 87 13.40 9.33 3.01
CA PHE A 87 13.31 7.99 2.43
C PHE A 87 14.54 7.13 2.73
N VAL A 88 15.74 7.67 2.55
CA VAL A 88 17.00 6.96 2.86
C VAL A 88 17.07 6.59 4.35
N THR A 89 16.61 7.49 5.22
CA THR A 89 16.54 7.22 6.67
C THR A 89 15.60 6.07 6.97
N TRP A 90 14.39 6.07 6.39
CA TRP A 90 13.43 4.98 6.60
C TRP A 90 13.93 3.64 6.09
N ILE A 91 14.57 3.59 4.92
CA ILE A 91 15.20 2.36 4.41
C ILE A 91 16.30 1.89 5.35
N SER A 92 17.15 2.81 5.82
CA SER A 92 18.24 2.47 6.75
C SER A 92 17.71 1.90 8.06
N ASP A 93 16.64 2.48 8.60
CA ASP A 93 16.03 2.02 9.85
C ASP A 93 15.29 0.69 9.66
N ALA A 94 14.61 0.49 8.52
CA ALA A 94 14.01 -0.80 8.19
C ALA A 94 15.06 -1.91 8.07
N LEU A 95 16.21 -1.63 7.44
CA LEU A 95 17.33 -2.57 7.34
C LEU A 95 17.92 -2.89 8.72
N LYS A 96 18.13 -1.88 9.59
CA LYS A 96 18.60 -2.13 10.96
C LYS A 96 17.64 -3.04 11.73
N GLN A 97 16.34 -2.77 11.67
CA GLN A 97 15.33 -3.59 12.33
C GLN A 97 15.34 -5.04 11.82
N SER A 98 15.56 -5.22 10.52
CA SER A 98 15.72 -6.55 9.91
C SER A 98 16.97 -7.26 10.43
N PHE A 99 18.11 -6.57 10.53
CA PHE A 99 19.34 -7.15 11.11
C PHE A 99 19.20 -7.50 12.59
N ASP A 100 18.41 -6.75 13.36
CA ASP A 100 18.15 -7.02 14.77
C ASP A 100 17.18 -8.20 14.99
N ASN A 101 16.42 -8.59 13.96
CA ASN A 101 15.48 -9.71 13.99
C ASN A 101 15.61 -10.59 12.73
N PRO A 102 16.77 -11.26 12.56
CA PRO A 102 17.06 -12.01 11.35
C PRO A 102 16.11 -13.20 11.20
N GLY A 103 15.64 -13.42 9.98
CA GLY A 103 15.01 -14.68 9.60
C GLY A 103 13.50 -14.66 9.33
N LYS A 104 12.89 -13.47 9.16
CA LYS A 104 11.44 -13.36 8.88
C LYS A 104 11.08 -12.45 7.71
N ASP A 105 12.07 -11.96 6.97
CA ASP A 105 11.84 -11.00 5.90
C ASP A 105 12.57 -11.39 4.61
N ILE A 106 12.43 -10.53 3.61
CA ILE A 106 12.96 -10.74 2.26
C ILE A 106 14.50 -10.84 2.22
N LEU A 107 15.22 -10.36 3.25
CA LEU A 107 16.68 -10.43 3.31
C LEU A 107 17.19 -11.86 3.55
N LEU A 108 16.31 -12.82 3.88
CA LEU A 108 16.60 -14.26 3.81
C LEU A 108 17.11 -14.71 2.44
N ILE A 109 16.73 -13.99 1.39
CA ILE A 109 17.22 -14.21 0.04
C ILE A 109 18.56 -13.47 -0.12
N GLU A 110 19.63 -14.02 0.46
CA GLU A 110 20.98 -13.42 0.39
C GLU A 110 21.46 -13.20 -1.04
N ARG A 111 21.06 -14.12 -1.94
CA ARG A 111 21.32 -14.04 -3.37
C ARG A 111 20.02 -14.18 -4.11
N TYR A 112 19.66 -13.12 -4.83
CA TYR A 112 18.47 -13.15 -5.68
C TYR A 112 18.49 -14.38 -6.59
N SER A 113 17.43 -15.17 -6.50
CA SER A 113 17.03 -16.15 -7.50
C SER A 113 15.53 -16.02 -7.67
N ARG A 114 15.05 -16.25 -8.90
CA ARG A 114 13.61 -16.22 -9.19
C ARG A 114 12.86 -17.21 -8.31
N ASP A 115 13.37 -18.43 -8.20
CA ASP A 115 12.73 -19.50 -7.43
C ASP A 115 12.79 -19.21 -5.93
N GLY A 116 13.89 -18.64 -5.41
CA GLY A 116 13.97 -18.20 -4.02
C GLY A 116 12.99 -17.08 -3.67
N LEU A 117 12.82 -16.10 -4.56
CA LEU A 117 11.81 -15.03 -4.38
C LEU A 117 10.39 -15.60 -4.40
N LEU A 118 10.08 -16.47 -5.35
CA LEU A 118 8.76 -17.09 -5.45
C LEU A 118 8.47 -17.98 -4.23
N ALA A 119 9.43 -18.79 -3.80
CA ALA A 119 9.30 -19.62 -2.62
C ALA A 119 9.10 -18.78 -1.34
N PHE A 120 9.80 -17.65 -1.22
CA PHE A 120 9.59 -16.71 -0.12
C PHE A 120 8.19 -16.10 -0.15
N VAL A 121 7.75 -15.56 -1.29
CA VAL A 121 6.41 -14.98 -1.42
C VAL A 121 5.33 -16.00 -1.10
N GLN A 122 5.51 -17.24 -1.58
CA GLN A 122 4.59 -18.34 -1.30
C GLN A 122 4.57 -18.70 0.19
N SER A 123 5.73 -18.84 0.84
CA SER A 123 5.77 -19.19 2.27
C SER A 123 5.16 -18.09 3.15
N GLN A 124 5.36 -16.82 2.81
CA GLN A 124 4.69 -15.70 3.49
C GLN A 124 3.17 -15.77 3.32
N GLN A 125 2.69 -16.08 2.11
CA GLN A 125 1.26 -16.23 1.84
C GLN A 125 0.66 -17.40 2.62
N GLU A 126 1.31 -18.55 2.62
CA GLU A 126 0.91 -19.74 3.38
C GLU A 126 0.83 -19.42 4.88
N GLN A 127 1.88 -18.81 5.43
CA GLN A 127 1.92 -18.42 6.84
C GLN A 127 0.78 -17.47 7.24
N VAL A 128 0.49 -16.45 6.43
CA VAL A 128 -0.62 -15.52 6.70
C VAL A 128 -1.97 -16.23 6.59
N THR A 129 -2.11 -17.13 5.62
CA THR A 129 -3.34 -17.91 5.42
C THR A 129 -3.59 -18.84 6.61
N GLU A 130 -2.57 -19.58 7.05
CA GLU A 130 -2.65 -20.45 8.23
C GLU A 130 -3.01 -19.65 9.50
N GLN A 131 -2.40 -18.48 9.72
CA GLN A 131 -2.72 -17.61 10.85
C GLN A 131 -4.19 -17.17 10.82
N PHE A 132 -4.69 -16.79 9.65
CA PHE A 132 -6.07 -16.39 9.46
C PHE A 132 -7.04 -17.57 9.70
N GLU A 133 -6.76 -18.74 9.16
CA GLU A 133 -7.57 -19.94 9.37
C GLU A 133 -7.61 -20.36 10.83
N ALA A 134 -6.44 -20.32 11.51
CA ALA A 134 -6.33 -20.61 12.93
C ALA A 134 -7.13 -19.60 13.77
N TYR A 135 -7.04 -18.31 13.46
CA TYR A 135 -7.87 -17.27 14.09
C TYR A 135 -9.36 -17.53 13.86
N HIS A 136 -9.76 -17.86 12.63
CA HIS A 136 -11.15 -18.13 12.29
C HIS A 136 -11.68 -19.39 13.02
N ALA A 137 -10.86 -20.44 13.16
CA ALA A 137 -11.20 -21.61 13.96
C ALA A 137 -11.40 -21.27 15.44
N ARG A 138 -10.49 -20.50 16.05
CA ARG A 138 -10.65 -19.99 17.42
C ARG A 138 -11.93 -19.17 17.58
N ARG A 139 -12.24 -18.29 16.62
CA ARG A 139 -13.45 -17.45 16.63
C ARG A 139 -14.75 -18.25 16.54
N ARG A 140 -14.78 -19.33 15.74
CA ARG A 140 -15.93 -20.25 15.68
C ARG A 140 -16.17 -20.97 17.00
N ASN A 141 -15.10 -21.24 17.75
CA ASN A 141 -15.15 -21.87 19.07
C ASN A 141 -15.25 -20.86 20.23
N SER A 142 -15.95 -19.74 20.00
CA SER A 142 -16.17 -18.67 21.00
C SER A 142 -14.89 -18.00 21.55
N GLY A 143 -13.73 -18.16 20.89
CA GLY A 143 -12.49 -17.46 21.24
C GLY A 143 -12.62 -15.94 21.08
N GLN A 144 -11.78 -15.18 21.78
CA GLN A 144 -11.86 -13.71 21.76
C GLN A 144 -11.49 -13.10 20.40
N ARG A 145 -11.86 -11.84 20.17
CA ARG A 145 -11.40 -11.07 19.01
C ARG A 145 -9.95 -10.64 19.25
N GLU A 146 -9.09 -10.84 18.26
CA GLU A 146 -7.65 -10.58 18.39
C GLU A 146 -7.25 -9.23 17.78
N HIS A 147 -7.82 -8.88 16.61
CA HIS A 147 -7.49 -7.61 15.93
C HIS A 147 -8.24 -6.40 16.49
N PHE A 148 -9.54 -6.56 16.79
CA PHE A 148 -10.39 -5.48 17.30
C PHE A 148 -11.20 -6.04 18.48
N PRO A 149 -10.84 -5.70 19.74
CA PRO A 149 -11.50 -6.26 20.91
C PRO A 149 -12.98 -5.89 20.96
N ASP A 150 -13.33 -4.69 20.51
CA ASP A 150 -14.70 -4.17 20.49
C ASP A 150 -14.95 -3.28 19.25
N ARG A 151 -16.19 -2.80 19.13
CA ARG A 151 -16.64 -1.93 18.03
C ARG A 151 -15.93 -0.59 18.03
N ASP A 152 -15.65 -0.02 19.19
CA ASP A 152 -15.02 1.30 19.29
C ASP A 152 -13.54 1.25 18.88
N ALA A 153 -12.85 0.16 19.23
CA ALA A 153 -11.50 -0.13 18.75
C ALA A 153 -11.46 -0.26 17.23
N ALA A 154 -12.43 -0.98 16.63
CA ALA A 154 -12.56 -1.07 15.18
C ALA A 154 -12.81 0.29 14.54
N ILE A 155 -13.67 1.13 15.14
CA ILE A 155 -13.93 2.50 14.64
C ILE A 155 -12.68 3.37 14.75
N ARG A 156 -11.96 3.32 15.87
CA ARG A 156 -10.70 4.07 16.04
C ARG A 156 -9.68 3.67 14.97
N TRP A 157 -9.53 2.37 14.73
CA TRP A 157 -8.64 1.88 13.68
C TRP A 157 -9.07 2.34 12.29
N LEU A 158 -10.36 2.25 11.95
CA LEU A 158 -10.88 2.75 10.68
C LEU A 158 -10.58 4.25 10.52
N LYS A 159 -10.78 5.07 11.55
CA LYS A 159 -10.42 6.49 11.49
C LYS A 159 -8.92 6.70 11.24
N GLN A 160 -8.06 5.92 11.89
CA GLN A 160 -6.60 6.01 11.73
C GLN A 160 -6.12 5.53 10.36
N ALA A 161 -6.77 4.51 9.78
CA ALA A 161 -6.44 3.97 8.46
C ALA A 161 -6.95 4.85 7.31
N ALA A 162 -7.87 5.77 7.58
CA ALA A 162 -8.53 6.57 6.56
C ALA A 162 -7.58 7.34 5.62
N PRO A 163 -6.49 7.98 6.08
CA PRO A 163 -5.55 8.66 5.19
C PRO A 163 -4.92 7.73 4.16
N LEU A 164 -4.68 6.46 4.50
CA LEU A 164 -4.14 5.45 3.59
C LEU A 164 -5.23 4.90 2.67
N LYS A 165 -6.36 4.48 3.25
CA LYS A 165 -7.45 3.82 2.51
C LYS A 165 -8.19 4.74 1.56
N LEU A 166 -8.23 6.02 1.85
CA LEU A 166 -8.88 6.99 0.97
C LEU A 166 -8.00 7.40 -0.19
N VAL A 167 -6.70 7.09 -0.22
CA VAL A 167 -5.81 7.32 -1.37
C VAL A 167 -5.39 6.01 -2.03
N ASP A 168 -6.13 4.92 -1.83
CA ASP A 168 -5.74 3.63 -2.42
C ASP A 168 -5.68 3.71 -3.95
N GLY A 169 -4.71 3.02 -4.55
CA GLY A 169 -4.40 3.11 -5.99
C GLY A 169 -3.67 4.38 -6.45
N ALA A 170 -3.59 5.44 -5.64
CA ALA A 170 -2.87 6.68 -5.97
C ALA A 170 -1.41 6.46 -6.39
N TRP A 171 -0.76 5.50 -5.71
CA TRP A 171 0.64 5.15 -5.92
C TRP A 171 0.91 4.60 -7.33
N LEU A 172 -0.13 4.15 -8.04
CA LEU A 172 -0.05 3.68 -9.41
C LEU A 172 -0.08 4.81 -10.46
N GLY A 173 -0.35 6.06 -10.07
CA GLY A 173 -0.54 7.17 -11.03
C GLY A 173 0.68 7.48 -11.93
N HIS A 174 1.89 7.03 -11.56
CA HIS A 174 3.13 7.34 -12.27
C HIS A 174 3.84 6.10 -12.86
N ILE A 175 3.17 4.95 -12.93
CA ILE A 175 3.75 3.67 -13.39
C ILE A 175 4.09 3.62 -14.89
N ASN A 176 3.59 4.57 -15.68
CA ASN A 176 3.65 4.51 -17.14
C ASN A 176 3.72 5.92 -17.77
N GLY A 177 4.82 6.62 -17.56
CA GLY A 177 5.09 7.91 -18.19
C GLY A 177 5.64 7.79 -19.62
N VAL A 178 5.82 8.93 -20.28
CA VAL A 178 6.43 9.03 -21.63
C VAL A 178 7.86 8.46 -21.63
N SER A 179 8.57 8.60 -20.52
CA SER A 179 9.94 8.09 -20.34
C SER A 179 10.02 6.63 -19.92
N THR A 180 8.90 5.93 -19.70
CA THR A 180 8.93 4.52 -19.27
C THR A 180 9.52 3.63 -20.38
N PRO A 181 10.63 2.90 -20.11
CA PRO A 181 11.27 2.02 -21.08
C PRO A 181 10.31 0.99 -21.69
N PHE A 182 10.48 0.71 -22.99
CA PHE A 182 9.57 -0.19 -23.71
C PHE A 182 9.53 -1.62 -23.14
N ASN A 183 10.67 -2.14 -22.66
CA ASN A 183 10.75 -3.46 -22.04
C ASN A 183 9.95 -3.58 -20.73
N LEU A 184 9.55 -2.48 -20.11
CA LEU A 184 8.71 -2.48 -18.90
C LEU A 184 7.20 -2.43 -19.20
N ARG A 185 6.79 -2.26 -20.47
CA ARG A 185 5.37 -2.16 -20.84
C ARG A 185 4.52 -3.37 -20.42
N PRO A 186 5.01 -4.63 -20.42
CA PRO A 186 4.24 -5.75 -19.87
C PRO A 186 3.93 -5.59 -18.38
N VAL A 187 4.87 -5.05 -17.60
CA VAL A 187 4.68 -4.75 -16.18
C VAL A 187 3.69 -3.60 -16.02
N SER A 188 3.87 -2.51 -16.77
CA SER A 188 2.95 -1.37 -16.77
C SER A 188 1.51 -1.79 -17.12
N LYS A 189 1.32 -2.71 -18.07
CA LYS A 189 0.00 -3.27 -18.40
C LYS A 189 -0.63 -3.96 -17.19
N GLY A 190 0.13 -4.80 -16.47
CA GLY A 190 -0.36 -5.46 -15.26
C GLY A 190 -0.72 -4.47 -14.15
N LEU A 191 0.10 -3.43 -13.96
CA LEU A 191 -0.16 -2.37 -12.99
C LEU A 191 -1.38 -1.52 -13.37
N TRP A 192 -1.65 -1.31 -14.67
CA TRP A 192 -2.88 -0.67 -15.15
C TRP A 192 -4.12 -1.51 -14.88
N GLN A 193 -4.03 -2.83 -15.04
CA GLN A 193 -5.12 -3.73 -14.69
C GLN A 193 -5.47 -3.61 -13.20
N ILE A 194 -4.45 -3.65 -12.32
CA ILE A 194 -4.63 -3.45 -10.88
C ILE A 194 -5.28 -2.08 -10.61
N LEU A 195 -4.79 -1.00 -11.24
CA LEU A 195 -5.37 0.32 -11.06
C LEU A 195 -6.85 0.37 -11.49
N SER A 196 -7.20 -0.27 -12.60
CA SER A 196 -8.60 -0.34 -13.07
C SER A 196 -9.49 -1.04 -12.03
N GLU A 197 -9.03 -2.16 -11.49
CA GLU A 197 -9.74 -2.92 -10.45
C GLU A 197 -9.92 -2.09 -9.17
N GLU A 198 -8.88 -1.39 -8.72
CA GLU A 198 -8.93 -0.46 -7.56
C GLU A 198 -9.94 0.69 -7.76
N LEU A 199 -10.07 1.17 -9.00
CA LEU A 199 -11.05 2.18 -9.43
C LEU A 199 -12.44 1.59 -9.70
N GLY A 200 -12.61 0.28 -9.58
CA GLY A 200 -13.88 -0.44 -9.71
C GLY A 200 -14.26 -0.83 -11.15
N ASP A 201 -13.32 -0.85 -12.09
CA ASP A 201 -13.55 -1.19 -13.51
C ASP A 201 -14.72 -0.41 -14.14
N GLY A 202 -14.86 0.87 -13.77
CA GLY A 202 -15.95 1.74 -14.21
C GLY A 202 -17.25 1.63 -13.39
N ASP A 203 -17.35 0.69 -12.44
CA ASP A 203 -18.44 0.62 -11.47
C ASP A 203 -18.06 1.32 -10.16
N ARG A 204 -18.67 2.48 -9.92
CA ARG A 204 -18.47 3.26 -8.70
C ARG A 204 -18.73 2.46 -7.42
N LYS A 205 -19.66 1.51 -7.42
CA LYS A 205 -19.95 0.69 -6.22
C LYS A 205 -18.83 -0.29 -5.89
N LYS A 206 -17.95 -0.57 -6.84
CA LYS A 206 -16.75 -1.40 -6.65
C LYS A 206 -15.49 -0.58 -6.40
N HIS A 207 -15.49 0.72 -6.72
CA HIS A 207 -14.36 1.60 -6.45
C HIS A 207 -13.98 1.56 -4.96
N HIS A 208 -12.75 1.16 -4.65
CA HIS A 208 -12.34 0.86 -3.26
C HIS A 208 -12.47 2.05 -2.31
N VAL A 209 -12.04 3.25 -2.76
CA VAL A 209 -12.22 4.49 -1.99
C VAL A 209 -13.69 4.80 -1.73
N TYR A 210 -14.59 4.58 -2.70
CA TYR A 210 -16.03 4.79 -2.50
C TYR A 210 -16.61 3.81 -1.48
N VAL A 211 -16.28 2.51 -1.61
CA VAL A 211 -16.69 1.48 -0.64
C VAL A 211 -16.25 1.86 0.77
N TYR A 212 -15.01 2.33 0.93
CA TYR A 212 -14.49 2.76 2.21
C TYR A 212 -15.20 4.02 2.76
N GLN A 213 -15.58 4.97 1.90
CA GLN A 213 -16.38 6.13 2.30
C GLN A 213 -17.77 5.74 2.81
N GLU A 214 -18.42 4.77 2.16
CA GLU A 214 -19.71 4.24 2.61
C GLU A 214 -19.57 3.55 3.97
N LEU A 215 -18.49 2.77 4.18
CA LEU A 215 -18.17 2.19 5.47
C LEU A 215 -18.04 3.27 6.55
N LEU A 216 -17.23 4.32 6.32
CA LEU A 216 -17.06 5.42 7.27
C LEU A 216 -18.38 6.15 7.57
N ARG A 217 -19.27 6.29 6.58
CA ARG A 217 -20.59 6.89 6.77
C ARG A 217 -21.47 6.02 7.66
N SER A 218 -21.48 4.70 7.44
CA SER A 218 -22.28 3.74 8.22
C SER A 218 -21.95 3.73 9.72
N ILE A 219 -20.72 4.08 10.10
CA ILE A 219 -20.27 4.13 11.50
C ILE A 219 -20.35 5.54 12.12
N GLY A 220 -20.99 6.51 11.46
CA GLY A 220 -21.19 7.86 11.98
C GLY A 220 -19.94 8.76 11.92
N THR A 221 -18.95 8.42 11.09
CA THR A 221 -17.68 9.16 10.98
C THR A 221 -17.59 10.06 9.75
N PHE A 222 -18.74 10.46 9.21
CA PHE A 222 -18.88 11.18 7.95
C PHE A 222 -18.06 12.48 7.86
N HIS A 223 -17.85 13.20 8.97
CA HIS A 223 -17.00 14.40 8.99
C HIS A 223 -15.53 14.11 8.66
N LEU A 224 -14.99 12.97 9.11
CA LEU A 224 -13.63 12.53 8.78
C LEU A 224 -13.53 12.14 7.29
N ALA A 225 -14.55 11.43 6.79
CA ALA A 225 -14.63 11.07 5.37
C ALA A 225 -14.61 12.31 4.47
N ARG A 226 -15.31 13.39 4.86
CA ARG A 226 -15.37 14.63 4.09
C ARG A 226 -14.06 15.41 4.07
N LEU A 227 -13.34 15.48 5.20
CA LEU A 227 -12.03 16.14 5.29
C LEU A 227 -10.96 15.39 4.47
N VAL A 228 -10.91 14.07 4.57
CA VAL A 228 -9.95 13.28 3.81
C VAL A 228 -10.33 13.20 2.32
N GLN A 229 -11.62 13.24 1.98
CA GLN A 229 -12.07 13.31 0.58
C GLN A 229 -11.66 14.63 -0.10
N ALA A 230 -11.63 15.75 0.63
CA ALA A 230 -11.15 17.02 0.10
C ALA A 230 -9.65 16.94 -0.26
N LEU A 231 -8.84 16.32 0.60
CA LEU A 231 -7.43 16.01 0.33
C LEU A 231 -7.30 15.03 -0.84
N TYR A 232 -8.09 13.95 -0.85
CA TYR A 232 -8.09 12.93 -1.92
C TYR A 232 -8.40 13.49 -3.30
N LYS A 233 -9.43 14.34 -3.44
CA LYS A 233 -9.77 14.95 -4.75
C LYS A 233 -8.63 15.80 -5.27
N GLN A 234 -7.96 16.54 -4.40
CA GLN A 234 -6.81 17.37 -4.76
C GLN A 234 -5.60 16.51 -5.15
N THR A 235 -5.35 15.42 -4.43
CA THR A 235 -4.25 14.50 -4.67
C THR A 235 -4.46 13.68 -5.95
N MET A 236 -5.62 13.06 -6.15
CA MET A 236 -5.92 12.24 -7.33
C MET A 236 -5.97 13.03 -8.63
N ALA A 237 -6.60 14.21 -8.63
CA ALA A 237 -6.63 15.06 -9.83
C ALA A 237 -5.21 15.42 -10.28
N ARG A 238 -4.30 15.69 -9.33
CA ARG A 238 -2.90 16.01 -9.64
C ARG A 238 -2.07 14.81 -10.06
N MET A 239 -2.34 13.63 -9.49
CA MET A 239 -1.63 12.40 -9.86
C MET A 239 -2.10 11.81 -11.19
N MET A 240 -3.38 11.97 -11.56
CA MET A 240 -3.90 11.42 -12.82
C MET A 240 -3.65 12.31 -14.04
N PHE A 241 -3.65 13.63 -13.88
CA PHE A 241 -3.57 14.57 -15.01
C PHE A 241 -2.22 15.31 -15.09
N GLY A 242 -1.30 15.01 -14.17
CA GLY A 242 -0.09 15.82 -14.00
C GLY A 242 -0.43 17.20 -13.45
N SER A 243 0.57 17.87 -12.87
CA SER A 243 0.34 19.13 -12.18
C SER A 243 0.08 20.32 -13.14
N GLY A 244 0.33 20.15 -14.45
CA GLY A 244 0.22 21.20 -15.46
C GLY A 244 -1.13 21.34 -16.18
N GLU A 245 -2.08 20.41 -16.04
CA GLU A 245 -3.37 20.51 -16.72
C GLU A 245 -4.44 21.10 -15.78
N ARG A 246 -4.77 22.38 -15.99
CA ARG A 246 -5.99 22.97 -15.44
C ARG A 246 -7.17 22.12 -15.90
N PRO A 247 -8.14 21.78 -15.02
CA PRO A 247 -9.33 21.08 -15.44
C PRO A 247 -10.02 21.91 -16.52
N LEU A 248 -10.13 21.34 -17.73
CA LEU A 248 -11.01 21.87 -18.75
C LEU A 248 -12.40 21.96 -18.13
N HIS A 249 -12.89 23.18 -17.97
CA HIS A 249 -14.30 23.43 -17.71
C HIS A 249 -15.07 22.90 -18.91
N ILE A 250 -15.59 21.69 -18.78
CA ILE A 250 -16.63 21.18 -19.66
C ILE A 250 -17.92 21.34 -18.88
N TYR A 251 -18.78 22.20 -19.43
CA TYR A 251 -20.13 22.53 -18.94
C TYR A 251 -20.99 21.28 -18.76
#